data_AF-A0A9D5SQ58-F1
#
_entry.id   AF-A0A9D5SQ58-F1
#
_cell.length_a   1.000
_cell.length_b   1.000
_cell.length_c   1.000
_cell.angle_alpha   90.00
_cell.angle_beta   90.00
_cell.angle_gamma   90.00
#
_symmetry.space_group_name_H-M   'P 1'
#
loop_
_entity.id
_entity.type
_entity.pdbx_description
1 polymer ?
#
loop_
_entity_poly.entity_id
_entity_poly.type
_entity_poly.pdbx_seq_one_letter_code
_entity_poly.pdbx_strand_id
1 'polypeptide(L)'
;MAGYLAYHALAFSGSADPCVPFPDALGYCNRVAERLGRERAAECFRWFLLPGKDHGAQGRGSNCIWNNAGERAGLLTIIRRWREDGIAPDTLTAARVTDGETVFAREVKAYAADLVPGKSAPPVCGEAYLK
;
A
#
# COMPACT_ATOMS: atom_id res chain seq x y z
N MET A 1 -30.26 10.80 11.07
CA MET A 1 -28.99 10.72 10.32
C MET A 1 -28.16 9.61 10.97
N ALA A 2 -28.28 8.37 10.48
CA ALA A 2 -27.58 7.23 11.06
C ALA A 2 -26.08 7.36 10.72
N GLY A 3 -25.28 7.71 11.73
CA GLY A 3 -23.82 7.74 11.62
C GLY A 3 -23.28 6.34 11.44
N TYR A 4 -23.08 5.93 10.19
CA TYR A 4 -22.18 4.81 9.91
C TYR A 4 -20.80 5.24 10.36
N LEU A 5 -20.27 4.56 11.38
CA LEU A 5 -18.86 4.64 11.75
C LEU A 5 -18.03 4.44 10.48
N ALA A 6 -17.41 5.50 9.96
CA ALA A 6 -16.57 5.41 8.78
C ALA A 6 -15.34 4.55 9.14
N TYR A 7 -15.35 3.28 8.73
CA TYR A 7 -14.20 2.39 8.90
C TYR A 7 -13.05 2.91 8.03
N HIS A 8 -11.85 3.04 8.59
CA HIS A 8 -10.64 3.32 7.82
C HIS A 8 -9.80 2.06 7.81
N ALA A 9 -9.35 1.68 6.62
CA ALA A 9 -8.51 0.51 6.42
C ALA A 9 -7.28 0.89 5.59
N LEU A 10 -6.12 0.55 6.13
CA LEU A 10 -4.82 0.74 5.52
C LEU A 10 -4.20 -0.63 5.25
N ALA A 11 -3.86 -0.89 4.00
CA ALA A 11 -3.25 -2.14 3.55
C ALA A 11 -2.00 -1.86 2.71
N PHE A 12 -1.13 -2.86 2.60
CA PHE A 12 0.04 -2.79 1.74
C PHE A 12 0.45 -4.18 1.29
N SER A 13 1.21 -4.25 0.19
CA SER A 13 1.83 -5.48 -0.30
C SER A 13 3.27 -5.23 -0.71
N GLY A 14 4.11 -6.26 -0.64
CA GLY A 14 5.45 -6.21 -1.20
C GLY A 14 5.46 -6.54 -2.68
N SER A 15 6.17 -5.77 -3.50
CA SER A 15 6.28 -6.07 -4.93
C SER A 15 7.17 -7.28 -5.23
N ALA A 16 7.89 -7.79 -4.22
CA ALA A 16 8.78 -8.94 -4.32
C ALA A 16 8.42 -10.01 -3.27
N ASP A 17 7.17 -10.03 -2.78
CA ASP A 17 6.67 -11.04 -1.85
C ASP A 17 6.40 -12.36 -2.61
N PRO A 18 7.16 -13.46 -2.33
CA PRO A 18 6.97 -14.74 -2.99
C PRO A 18 5.84 -15.58 -2.37
N CYS A 19 5.38 -15.25 -1.17
CA CYS A 19 4.39 -16.01 -0.42
C CYS A 19 2.96 -15.51 -0.70
N VAL A 20 2.79 -14.19 -0.81
CA VAL A 20 1.51 -13.52 -1.05
C VAL A 20 1.69 -12.51 -2.17
N PRO A 21 1.50 -12.93 -3.44
CA PRO A 21 1.70 -12.07 -4.59
C PRO A 21 0.78 -10.84 -4.56
N PHE A 22 1.34 -9.66 -4.77
CA PHE A 22 0.57 -8.41 -4.80
C PHE A 22 -0.57 -8.36 -5.85
N PRO A 23 -0.54 -9.08 -6.99
CA PRO A 23 -1.65 -9.04 -7.95
C PRO A 23 -2.99 -9.46 -7.34
N ASP A 24 -2.99 -10.40 -6.38
CA ASP A 24 -4.23 -10.82 -5.69
C ASP A 24 -4.80 -9.69 -4.82
N ALA A 25 -3.92 -8.97 -4.11
CA ALA A 25 -4.31 -7.78 -3.34
C ALA A 25 -4.81 -6.65 -4.24
N LEU A 26 -4.17 -6.42 -5.39
CA LEU A 26 -4.64 -5.47 -6.40
C LEU A 26 -6.04 -5.86 -6.92
N GLY A 27 -6.26 -7.14 -7.21
CA GLY A 27 -7.57 -7.67 -7.59
C GLY A 27 -8.63 -7.41 -6.51
N TYR A 28 -8.29 -7.55 -5.23
CA TYR A 28 -9.19 -7.18 -4.13
C TYR A 28 -9.49 -5.68 -4.10
N CYS A 29 -8.48 -4.82 -4.26
CA CYS A 29 -8.66 -3.36 -4.31
C CYS A 29 -9.62 -2.95 -5.43
N ASN A 30 -9.51 -3.58 -6.60
CA ASN A 30 -10.41 -3.35 -7.72
C ASN A 30 -11.86 -3.74 -7.38
N ARG A 31 -12.07 -4.91 -6.77
CA ARG A 31 -13.42 -5.34 -6.32
C ARG A 31 -14.02 -4.41 -5.25
N VAL A 32 -13.20 -3.84 -4.37
CA VAL A 32 -13.66 -2.82 -3.40
C VAL A 32 -14.13 -1.57 -4.12
N ALA A 33 -13.35 -1.06 -5.08
CA ALA A 33 -13.71 0.12 -5.86
C ALA A 33 -14.96 -0.12 -6.73
N GLU A 34 -15.11 -1.31 -7.32
CA GLU A 34 -16.31 -1.73 -8.06
C GLU A 34 -17.54 -1.79 -7.15
N ARG A 35 -17.39 -2.27 -5.91
CA ARG A 35 -18.52 -2.46 -4.99
C ARG A 35 -19.00 -1.16 -4.34
N LEU A 36 -18.08 -0.28 -3.95
CA LEU A 36 -18.38 0.95 -3.20
C LEU A 36 -18.47 2.20 -4.09
N GLY A 37 -17.91 2.14 -5.30
CA GLY A 37 -17.57 3.34 -6.06
C GLY A 37 -16.21 3.90 -5.62
N ARG A 38 -15.54 4.56 -6.56
CA ARG A 38 -14.13 5.00 -6.41
C ARG A 38 -13.96 6.04 -5.32
N GLU A 39 -14.82 7.05 -5.28
CA GLU A 39 -14.78 8.13 -4.29
C GLU A 39 -14.96 7.56 -2.89
N ARG A 40 -16.03 6.78 -2.67
CA ARG A 40 -16.28 6.16 -1.37
C ARG A 40 -15.19 5.18 -0.94
N ALA A 41 -14.66 4.38 -1.87
CA ALA A 41 -13.51 3.52 -1.58
C ALA A 41 -12.29 4.35 -1.15
N ALA A 42 -12.05 5.49 -1.81
CA ALA A 42 -10.98 6.40 -1.46
C ALA A 42 -11.25 7.21 -0.17
N GLU A 43 -12.43 7.19 0.41
CA GLU A 43 -12.66 7.77 1.74
C GLU A 43 -12.31 6.79 2.87
N CYS A 44 -12.41 5.49 2.62
CA CYS A 44 -12.37 4.47 3.66
C CYS A 44 -11.23 3.45 3.54
N PHE A 45 -10.61 3.34 2.36
CA PHE A 45 -9.61 2.32 2.09
C PHE A 45 -8.40 2.90 1.33
N ARG A 46 -7.20 2.54 1.79
CA ARG A 46 -5.92 2.88 1.16
C ARG A 46 -5.06 1.63 1.06
N TRP A 47 -4.58 1.33 -0.14
CA TRP A 47 -3.61 0.25 -0.38
C TRP A 47 -2.33 0.81 -1.00
N PHE A 48 -1.18 0.29 -0.59
CA PHE A 48 0.14 0.73 -1.07
C PHE A 48 0.98 -0.45 -1.55
N LEU A 49 1.64 -0.29 -2.70
CA LEU A 49 2.62 -1.26 -3.20
C LEU A 49 4.03 -0.82 -2.80
N LEU A 50 4.72 -1.67 -2.03
CA LEU A 50 6.04 -1.38 -1.47
C LEU A 50 7.15 -1.98 -2.34
N PRO A 51 7.99 -1.16 -3.00
CA PRO A 51 8.98 -1.63 -3.96
C PRO A 51 10.05 -2.53 -3.31
N GLY A 52 10.25 -3.70 -3.88
CA GLY A 52 11.26 -4.68 -3.45
C GLY A 52 11.02 -5.28 -2.07
N LYS A 53 9.95 -4.89 -1.39
CA LYS A 53 9.56 -5.51 -0.12
C LYS A 53 9.19 -6.96 -0.37
N ASP A 54 9.75 -7.81 0.46
CA ASP A 54 9.46 -9.24 0.56
C ASP A 54 8.35 -9.45 1.61
N HIS A 55 7.89 -10.69 1.78
CA HIS A 55 6.86 -11.08 2.73
C HIS A 55 7.18 -10.56 4.14
N GLY A 56 8.41 -10.83 4.59
CA GLY A 56 8.91 -10.41 5.89
C GLY A 56 9.71 -9.11 5.86
N ALA A 57 10.58 -8.96 6.87
CA ALA A 57 11.52 -7.85 6.99
C ALA A 57 12.92 -8.17 6.39
N GLN A 58 13.13 -9.42 5.94
CA GLN A 58 14.47 -9.94 5.59
C GLN A 58 14.90 -9.73 4.13
N GLY A 59 13.96 -9.45 3.22
CA GLY A 59 14.29 -9.21 1.81
C GLY A 59 15.14 -7.96 1.60
N ARG A 60 15.67 -7.75 0.39
CA ARG A 60 16.59 -6.64 0.07
C ARG A 60 15.92 -5.28 -0.12
N GLY A 61 14.60 -5.22 -0.29
CA GLY A 61 13.87 -3.96 -0.41
C GLY A 61 13.50 -3.34 0.92
N SER A 62 12.38 -2.61 0.95
CA SER A 62 11.95 -1.87 2.13
C SER A 62 11.49 -2.80 3.24
N ASN A 63 11.95 -2.56 4.46
CA ASN A 63 11.57 -3.28 5.68
C ASN A 63 10.87 -2.38 6.71
N CYS A 64 10.76 -1.08 6.43
CA CYS A 64 10.08 -0.09 7.26
C CYS A 64 9.06 0.69 6.43
N ILE A 65 7.99 1.11 7.10
CA ILE A 65 6.94 1.97 6.54
C ILE A 65 6.75 3.12 7.52
N TRP A 66 6.87 4.34 7.02
CA TRP A 66 6.71 5.56 7.81
C TRP A 66 5.65 6.48 7.22
N ASN A 67 5.16 7.39 8.06
CA ASN A 67 4.35 8.51 7.59
C ASN A 67 5.24 9.51 6.83
N ASN A 68 4.59 10.43 6.11
CA ASN A 68 5.28 11.49 5.36
C ASN A 68 5.30 12.83 6.10
N ALA A 69 5.05 12.81 7.41
CA ALA A 69 5.10 13.99 8.28
C ALA A 69 6.51 14.24 8.85
N GLY A 70 7.55 13.62 8.28
CA GLY A 70 8.93 13.72 8.76
C GLY A 70 9.25 12.90 10.02
N GLU A 71 8.27 12.13 10.52
CA GLU A 71 8.42 11.26 11.69
C GLU A 71 8.56 9.81 11.23
N ARG A 72 9.40 9.00 11.88
CA ARG A 72 9.44 7.54 11.70
C ARG A 72 8.23 6.86 12.37
N ALA A 73 7.04 7.39 12.12
CA ALA A 73 5.80 6.89 12.69
C ALA A 73 5.33 5.67 11.91
N GLY A 74 5.19 4.54 12.61
CA GLY A 74 4.73 3.30 12.00
C GLY A 74 3.25 3.32 11.61
N LEU A 75 2.80 2.22 10.99
CA LEU A 75 1.43 2.05 10.48
C LEU A 75 0.34 2.33 11.51
N LEU A 76 0.54 1.96 12.78
CA LEU A 76 -0.44 2.20 13.84
C LEU A 76 -0.69 3.70 14.07
N THR A 77 0.37 4.52 14.05
CA THR A 77 0.23 5.97 14.17
C THR A 77 -0.46 6.56 12.94
N ILE A 78 -0.15 6.05 11.74
CA ILE A 78 -0.77 6.50 10.50
C ILE A 78 -2.28 6.25 10.52
N ILE A 79 -2.72 5.02 10.82
CA ILE A 79 -4.14 4.70 10.85
C ILE A 79 -4.87 5.43 11.98
N ARG A 80 -4.19 5.67 13.11
CA ARG A 80 -4.72 6.48 14.21
C ARG A 80 -5.00 7.92 13.77
N ARG A 81 -4.04 8.59 13.13
CA ARG A 81 -4.23 9.97 12.61
C ARG A 81 -5.35 10.03 11.59
N TRP A 82 -5.47 9.03 10.73
CA TRP A 82 -6.58 8.97 9.79
C TRP A 82 -7.93 8.82 10.51
N ARG A 83 -7.98 7.97 11.54
CA ARG A 83 -9.20 7.71 12.30
C ARG A 83 -9.63 8.84 13.22
N GLU A 84 -8.70 9.42 13.95
CA GLU A 84 -8.98 10.39 15.02
C GLU A 84 -8.95 11.83 14.51
N ASP A 85 -8.01 12.15 13.62
CA ASP A 85 -7.76 13.51 13.16
C ASP A 85 -8.28 13.76 11.72
N GLY A 86 -8.77 12.73 11.04
CA GLY A 86 -9.24 12.82 9.65
C GLY A 86 -8.11 12.95 8.62
N ILE A 87 -6.85 12.73 9.02
CA ILE A 87 -5.68 12.91 8.15
C ILE A 87 -5.39 11.61 7.40
N ALA A 88 -5.94 11.46 6.20
CA ALA A 88 -5.74 10.30 5.35
C ALA A 88 -4.28 10.23 4.81
N PRO A 89 -3.68 9.03 4.74
CA PRO A 89 -2.38 8.87 4.09
C PRO A 89 -2.57 8.80 2.56
N ASP A 90 -2.19 9.86 1.85
CA ASP A 90 -2.10 9.82 0.38
C ASP A 90 -0.77 9.24 -0.10
N THR A 91 0.25 9.39 0.74
CA THR A 91 1.60 8.89 0.50
C THR A 91 2.17 8.28 1.79
N LEU A 92 3.07 7.31 1.63
CA LEU A 92 3.88 6.71 2.68
C LEU A 92 5.35 6.73 2.28
N THR A 93 6.24 6.53 3.24
CA THR A 93 7.66 6.33 2.97
C THR A 93 7.99 4.85 3.19
N ALA A 94 8.36 4.18 2.11
CA ALA A 94 8.93 2.83 2.13
C ALA A 94 10.44 2.94 2.30
N ALA A 95 10.97 2.45 3.43
CA ALA A 95 12.38 2.58 3.76
C ALA A 95 13.03 1.24 4.04
N ARG A 96 14.34 1.18 3.80
CA ARG A 96 15.21 0.13 4.31
C ARG A 96 16.09 0.68 5.40
N VAL A 97 16.00 0.07 6.57
CA VAL A 97 16.91 0.33 7.70
C VAL A 97 17.79 -0.89 7.92
N THR A 98 19.07 -0.66 8.12
CA THR A 98 20.08 -1.68 8.48
C THR A 98 20.97 -1.07 9.56
N ASP A 99 21.13 -1.77 10.68
CA ASP A 99 21.91 -1.31 11.85
C ASP A 99 21.52 0.10 12.34
N GLY A 100 20.22 0.43 12.28
CA GLY A 100 19.67 1.73 12.70
C GLY A 100 19.74 2.82 11.62
N GLU A 101 20.53 2.61 10.57
CA GLU A 101 20.76 3.56 9.49
C GLU A 101 19.81 3.36 8.31
N THR A 102 19.34 4.47 7.74
CA THR A 102 18.48 4.42 6.55
C THR A 102 19.33 4.24 5.30
N VAL A 103 19.31 3.03 4.75
CA VAL A 103 20.04 2.67 3.52
C VAL A 103 19.36 3.27 2.30
N PHE A 104 18.02 3.23 2.27
CA PHE A 104 17.23 3.97 1.29
C PHE A 104 15.84 4.28 1.83
N ALA A 105 15.21 5.30 1.26
CA ALA A 105 13.81 5.63 1.48
C ALA A 105 13.19 6.12 0.17
N ARG A 106 11.94 5.74 -0.08
CA ARG A 106 11.18 6.16 -1.26
C ARG A 106 9.73 6.46 -0.88
N GLU A 107 9.23 7.58 -1.36
CA GLU A 107 7.80 7.86 -1.28
C GLU A 107 7.01 6.92 -2.18
N VAL A 108 5.92 6.37 -1.65
CA VAL A 108 4.95 5.54 -2.36
C VAL A 108 3.58 6.19 -2.24
N LYS A 109 2.84 6.23 -3.35
CA LYS A 109 1.48 6.76 -3.38
C LYS A 109 0.49 5.66 -3.07
N ALA A 110 -0.63 6.03 -2.47
CA ALA A 110 -1.77 5.14 -2.37
C ALA A 110 -2.21 4.76 -3.78
N TYR A 111 -2.58 3.50 -3.97
CA TYR A 111 -3.25 3.10 -5.20
C TYR A 111 -4.55 3.88 -5.31
N ALA A 112 -4.58 4.72 -6.33
CA ALA A 112 -5.78 5.37 -6.80
C ALA A 112 -6.19 4.64 -8.08
N ALA A 113 -7.47 4.35 -8.23
CA ALA A 113 -7.98 3.46 -9.27
C ALA A 113 -7.81 4.01 -10.71
N ASP A 114 -7.27 5.21 -10.87
CA ASP A 114 -6.75 5.83 -12.11
C ASP A 114 -5.37 5.30 -12.53
N LEU A 115 -4.67 4.56 -11.67
CA LEU A 115 -3.60 3.63 -12.07
C LEU A 115 -4.24 2.42 -12.76
N VAL A 116 -4.72 2.61 -13.98
CA VAL A 116 -5.32 1.54 -14.80
C VAL A 116 -4.27 0.44 -15.02
N PRO A 117 -4.53 -0.81 -14.58
CA PRO A 117 -3.79 -1.98 -15.05
C PRO A 117 -4.17 -2.23 -16.51
N GLY A 118 -3.46 -1.53 -17.39
CA GLY A 118 -3.57 -1.65 -18.85
C GLY A 118 -2.31 -1.21 -19.58
N LYS A 119 -1.34 -0.62 -18.86
CA LYS A 119 0.02 -0.34 -19.35
C LYS A 119 1.13 -0.77 -18.40
N SER A 120 0.84 -1.32 -17.22
CA SER A 120 1.86 -1.76 -16.28
C SER A 120 1.78 -3.26 -16.03
N ALA A 121 2.80 -3.96 -16.54
CA ALA A 121 3.18 -5.35 -16.32
C ALA A 121 2.07 -6.41 -16.46
N PRO A 122 2.17 -7.33 -17.44
CA PRO A 122 1.36 -8.54 -17.41
C PRO A 122 1.54 -9.25 -16.06
N PRO A 123 0.52 -10.00 -15.59
CA PRO A 123 0.68 -10.84 -14.41
C PRO A 123 1.96 -11.69 -14.54
N VAL A 124 2.66 -11.90 -13.43
CA VAL A 124 3.96 -12.61 -13.39
C VAL A 124 3.86 -14.02 -13.99
N CYS A 125 2.65 -14.59 -14.01
CA CYS A 125 2.29 -15.87 -14.60
C CYS A 125 1.69 -15.78 -16.02
N GLY A 126 1.78 -14.63 -16.70
CA GLY A 126 1.35 -14.48 -18.08
C GLY A 126 2.26 -15.24 -19.05
N GLU A 127 1.70 -15.77 -20.14
CA GLU A 127 2.43 -16.52 -21.18
C GLU A 127 3.66 -15.79 -21.74
N ALA A 128 3.69 -14.46 -21.63
CA ALA A 128 4.83 -13.62 -22.02
C ALA A 128 6.13 -13.91 -21.25
N TYR A 129 6.07 -14.58 -20.10
CA TYR A 129 7.22 -14.93 -19.25
C TYR A 129 7.57 -16.44 -19.28
N LEU A 130 6.84 -17.25 -20.06
CA LEU A 130 7.03 -18.70 -20.17
C LEU A 130 7.75 -19.11 -21.47
N LYS A 131 8.51 -18.19 -22.09
CA LYS A 131 9.34 -18.46 -23.28
C LYS A 131 10.81 -18.37 -22.96
#